data_AF-A0A6V7LK52-F1
#
_entry.id   AF-A0A6V7LK52-F1
#
_cell.length_a   1.000
_cell.length_b   1.000
_cell.length_c   1.000
_cell.angle_alpha   90.00
_cell.angle_beta   90.00
_cell.angle_gamma   90.00
#
_symmetry.space_group_name_H-M   'P 1'
#
loop_
_entity.id
_entity.type
_entity.pdbx_description
1 polymer ?
#
loop_
_entity_poly.entity_id
_entity_poly.type
_entity_poly.pdbx_seq_one_letter_code
_entity_poly.pdbx_strand_id
1 'polypeptide(L)'
;MDDEEGSSSSGPMSSLNSLFSFTSPAVKKLLGWKQGDEEEKWAEKAVDSLVKKLKKRKGAIEELERALSCPGGNSKCVTIPRSLDGRLQVSHRKGLPHVIYCRVWRWPDLQSHHELKPLEQCQYPFSAKQKEVCINPYHYKRVESPVLPPVLVPRHSEFAPGHSLLPFQQLAEPTMPHNVSYSSNGFNNQASPGMNSPGSATSATGTNSMNPTSPMSSVISVASPGSTTSPNPQSPY
;
A
#
# COMPACT_ATOMS: atom_id res chain seq x y z
N MET A 1 60.18 25.16 -8.69
CA MET A 1 58.76 25.52 -8.88
C MET A 1 58.04 24.31 -9.49
N ASP A 2 58.18 23.17 -8.81
CA ASP A 2 57.15 22.53 -7.98
C ASP A 2 55.67 22.63 -8.39
N ASP A 3 54.98 21.55 -8.01
CA ASP A 3 53.53 21.35 -7.82
C ASP A 3 52.71 20.87 -9.04
N GLU A 4 51.83 19.86 -8.97
CA GLU A 4 51.60 18.75 -8.03
C GLU A 4 50.60 17.79 -8.73
N GLU A 5 50.57 16.55 -8.27
CA GLU A 5 49.79 15.42 -8.76
C GLU A 5 48.29 15.53 -8.43
N GLY A 6 47.40 15.18 -9.37
CA GLY A 6 45.95 15.18 -9.20
C GLY A 6 45.32 13.81 -9.41
N SER A 7 45.82 12.78 -8.73
CA SER A 7 45.21 11.45 -8.69
C SER A 7 43.97 11.49 -7.80
N SER A 8 42.78 11.62 -8.38
CA SER A 8 41.53 11.45 -7.64
C SER A 8 41.28 9.96 -7.40
N SER A 9 41.89 9.43 -6.34
CA SER A 9 41.64 8.09 -5.84
C SER A 9 40.16 7.95 -5.47
N SER A 10 39.44 7.06 -6.16
CA SER A 10 38.18 6.52 -5.68
C SER A 10 38.46 5.66 -4.45
N GLY A 11 38.41 6.31 -3.28
CA GLY A 11 38.78 5.68 -2.01
C GLY A 11 37.94 4.43 -1.69
N PRO A 12 38.44 3.54 -0.82
CA PRO A 12 37.80 2.28 -0.44
C PRO A 12 36.50 2.45 0.39
N MET A 13 36.02 3.68 0.56
CA MET A 13 34.86 4.02 1.42
C MET A 13 33.54 3.42 0.94
N SER A 14 33.42 3.00 -0.32
CA SER A 14 32.24 2.29 -0.84
C SER A 14 32.14 0.87 -0.27
N SER A 15 33.28 0.22 -0.02
CA SER A 15 33.35 -1.17 0.44
C SER A 15 33.06 -1.32 1.94
N LEU A 16 33.31 -0.27 2.72
CA LEU A 16 33.15 -0.28 4.18
C LEU A 16 31.69 -0.08 4.61
N ASN A 17 30.89 0.63 3.81
CA ASN A 17 29.45 0.79 4.04
C ASN A 17 28.68 -0.53 3.92
N SER A 18 29.23 -1.52 3.20
CA SER A 18 28.63 -2.85 3.03
C SER A 18 28.84 -3.79 4.24
N LEU A 19 29.81 -3.49 5.10
CA LEU A 19 30.17 -4.33 6.26
C LEU A 19 29.27 -4.07 7.49
N PHE A 20 28.62 -2.90 7.57
CA PHE A 20 27.75 -2.53 8.69
C PHE A 20 26.24 -2.50 8.35
N SER A 21 25.85 -2.85 7.13
CA SER A 21 24.43 -3.07 6.82
C SER A 21 23.94 -4.30 7.58
N PHE A 22 23.15 -4.05 8.63
CA PHE A 22 22.55 -5.03 9.56
C PHE A 22 21.50 -5.94 8.91
N THR A 23 21.60 -6.18 7.60
CA THR A 23 20.68 -7.02 6.86
C THR A 23 21.04 -8.48 7.03
N SER A 24 20.02 -9.31 7.24
CA SER A 24 20.20 -10.76 7.41
C SER A 24 20.91 -11.34 6.17
N PRO A 25 21.83 -12.32 6.32
CA PRO A 25 22.52 -12.94 5.18
C PRO A 25 21.57 -13.43 4.07
N ALA A 26 20.39 -13.93 4.44
CA ALA A 26 19.35 -14.31 3.48
C ALA A 26 18.83 -13.12 2.66
N VAL A 27 18.71 -11.93 3.25
CA VAL A 27 18.29 -10.71 2.53
C VAL A 27 19.36 -10.31 1.52
N LYS A 28 20.64 -10.29 1.91
CA LYS A 28 21.75 -10.01 0.99
C LYS A 28 21.77 -10.99 -0.17
N LYS A 29 21.61 -12.28 0.11
CA LYS A 29 21.53 -13.32 -0.91
C LYS A 29 20.35 -13.06 -1.86
N LEU A 30 19.15 -12.88 -1.33
CA LEU A 30 17.92 -12.63 -2.11
C LEU A 30 17.96 -11.33 -2.94
N LEU A 31 18.65 -10.29 -2.47
CA LEU A 31 18.88 -9.07 -3.22
C LEU A 31 19.88 -9.24 -4.37
N GLY A 32 20.74 -10.26 -4.33
CA GLY A 32 21.65 -10.59 -5.43
C GLY A 32 20.93 -10.99 -6.73
N TRP A 33 19.64 -11.36 -6.68
CA TRP A 33 18.81 -11.63 -7.87
C TRP A 33 17.88 -10.45 -8.23
N LYS A 34 17.95 -9.32 -7.53
CA LYS A 34 17.13 -8.13 -7.84
C LYS A 34 17.42 -7.65 -9.26
N GLN A 35 16.38 -7.19 -9.95
CA GLN A 35 16.47 -6.56 -11.26
C GLN A 35 16.40 -5.04 -11.13
N GLY A 36 17.26 -4.33 -11.88
CA GLY A 36 17.39 -2.87 -11.85
C GLY A 36 18.00 -2.32 -10.56
N ASP A 37 18.40 -1.06 -10.57
CA ASP A 37 19.00 -0.31 -9.46
C ASP A 37 18.01 0.69 -8.84
N GLU A 38 17.05 1.18 -9.62
CA GLU A 38 16.00 2.07 -9.12
C GLU A 38 15.28 1.45 -7.91
N GLU A 39 15.08 2.27 -6.87
CA GLU A 39 14.36 1.92 -5.64
C GLU A 39 14.98 0.83 -4.74
N GLU A 40 16.31 0.65 -4.80
CA GLU A 40 17.06 -0.34 -4.01
C GLU A 40 16.71 -0.35 -2.52
N LYS A 41 16.72 0.81 -1.85
CA LYS A 41 16.39 0.92 -0.40
C LYS A 41 14.98 0.44 -0.08
N TRP A 42 14.02 0.59 -1.00
CA TRP A 42 12.66 0.10 -0.79
C TRP A 42 12.59 -1.40 -1.02
N ALA A 43 13.23 -1.91 -2.06
CA ALA A 43 13.32 -3.34 -2.35
C ALA A 43 13.99 -4.11 -1.20
N GLU A 44 15.05 -3.56 -0.61
CA GLU A 44 15.71 -4.11 0.58
C GLU A 44 14.72 -4.28 1.74
N LYS A 45 13.92 -3.26 2.05
CA LYS A 45 12.86 -3.35 3.07
C LYS A 45 11.78 -4.38 2.71
N ALA A 46 11.42 -4.50 1.44
CA ALA A 46 10.44 -5.47 0.96
C ALA A 46 10.95 -6.91 1.14
N VAL A 47 12.19 -7.18 0.75
CA VAL A 47 12.85 -8.49 0.90
C VAL A 47 13.11 -8.80 2.37
N ASP A 48 13.55 -7.84 3.18
CA ASP A 48 13.72 -8.02 4.62
C ASP A 48 12.40 -8.42 5.31
N SER A 49 11.32 -7.71 4.99
CA SER A 49 9.98 -8.04 5.51
C SER A 49 9.50 -9.41 5.06
N LEU A 50 9.87 -9.84 3.84
CA LEU A 50 9.56 -11.17 3.33
C LEU A 50 10.34 -12.24 4.08
N VAL A 51 11.65 -12.09 4.20
CA VAL A 51 12.53 -13.04 4.90
C VAL A 51 12.04 -13.24 6.33
N LYS A 52 11.67 -12.17 7.03
CA LYS A 52 11.07 -12.25 8.38
C LYS A 52 9.78 -13.08 8.41
N LYS A 53 8.93 -12.98 7.38
CA LYS A 53 7.71 -13.80 7.26
C LYS A 53 8.04 -15.26 6.92
N LEU A 54 8.95 -15.50 5.97
CA LEU A 54 9.33 -16.85 5.53
C LEU A 54 10.12 -17.62 6.60
N LYS A 55 10.86 -16.94 7.48
CA LYS A 55 11.51 -17.58 8.65
C LYS A 55 10.53 -18.32 9.57
N LYS A 56 9.23 -17.97 9.56
CA LYS A 56 8.18 -18.68 10.32
C LYS A 56 7.79 -20.03 9.69
N ARG A 57 8.20 -20.30 8.44
CA ARG A 57 7.92 -21.53 7.70
C ARG A 57 9.22 -22.23 7.33
N LYS A 58 9.46 -23.41 7.91
CA LYS A 58 10.66 -24.21 7.63
C LYS A 58 10.76 -24.52 6.13
N GLY A 59 11.95 -24.33 5.55
CA GLY A 59 12.25 -24.59 4.14
C GLY A 59 11.73 -23.57 3.12
N ALA A 60 10.94 -22.56 3.53
CA ALA A 60 10.36 -21.60 2.58
C ALA A 60 11.41 -20.66 1.95
N ILE A 61 12.46 -20.30 2.69
CA ILE A 61 13.56 -19.48 2.18
C ILE A 61 14.41 -20.28 1.19
N GLU A 62 14.75 -21.52 1.53
CA GLU A 62 15.52 -22.41 0.65
C GLU A 62 14.79 -22.66 -0.66
N GLU A 63 13.47 -22.85 -0.60
CA GLU A 63 12.64 -23.01 -1.79
C GLU A 63 12.61 -21.75 -2.66
N LEU A 64 12.55 -20.57 -2.03
CA LEU A 64 12.63 -19.29 -2.75
C LEU A 64 14.00 -19.12 -3.41
N GLU A 65 15.08 -19.37 -2.69
CA GLU A 65 16.45 -19.32 -3.24
C GLU A 65 16.61 -20.28 -4.41
N ARG A 66 16.09 -21.51 -4.29
CA ARG A 66 16.08 -22.51 -5.36
C ARG A 66 15.33 -22.03 -6.60
N ALA A 67 14.17 -21.40 -6.40
CA ALA A 67 13.38 -20.84 -7.50
C ALA A 67 14.14 -19.71 -8.20
N LEU A 68 14.84 -18.84 -7.45
CA LEU A 68 15.62 -17.73 -8.00
C LEU A 68 16.92 -18.19 -8.69
N SER A 69 17.58 -19.22 -8.17
CA SER A 69 18.83 -19.75 -8.74
C SER A 69 18.62 -20.55 -10.03
N CYS A 70 17.45 -21.16 -10.21
CA CYS A 70 17.13 -22.00 -11.37
C CYS A 70 15.88 -21.49 -12.10
N PRO A 71 15.96 -20.36 -12.84
CA PRO A 71 14.87 -19.87 -13.67
C PRO A 71 14.37 -20.96 -14.64
N GLY A 72 13.07 -21.19 -14.71
CA GLY A 72 12.47 -22.19 -15.60
C GLY A 72 12.41 -23.62 -15.04
N GLY A 73 13.01 -23.88 -13.87
CA GLY A 73 12.86 -25.16 -13.17
C GLY A 73 11.52 -25.29 -12.41
N ASN A 74 11.13 -26.53 -12.12
CA ASN A 74 9.97 -26.84 -11.28
C ASN A 74 10.26 -26.50 -9.81
N SER A 75 9.87 -25.31 -9.38
CA SER A 75 9.90 -24.88 -7.97
C SER A 75 8.53 -25.01 -7.31
N LYS A 76 8.50 -25.20 -5.99
CA LYS A 76 7.26 -25.24 -5.19
C LYS A 76 6.75 -23.82 -4.92
N CYS A 77 5.52 -23.72 -4.44
CA CYS A 77 4.96 -22.43 -4.05
C CYS A 77 5.69 -21.90 -2.81
N VAL A 78 6.07 -20.63 -2.84
CA VAL A 78 6.54 -19.89 -1.67
C VAL A 78 5.42 -18.95 -1.27
N THR A 79 4.76 -19.21 -0.14
CA THR A 79 3.54 -18.51 0.25
C THR A 79 3.71 -17.60 1.45
N ILE A 80 2.88 -16.57 1.52
CA ILE A 80 2.69 -15.74 2.71
C ILE A 80 1.20 -15.62 3.06
N PRO A 81 0.85 -15.33 4.33
CA PRO A 81 -0.53 -15.05 4.71
C PRO A 81 -1.11 -13.87 3.91
N ARG A 82 -2.34 -14.04 3.43
CA ARG A 82 -3.07 -13.02 2.68
C ARG A 82 -3.78 -12.05 3.64
N SER A 83 -3.59 -10.74 3.44
CA SER A 83 -4.37 -9.70 4.12
C SER A 83 -5.84 -9.72 3.67
N LEU A 84 -6.75 -9.13 4.45
CA LEU A 84 -8.19 -9.06 4.10
C LEU A 84 -8.44 -8.40 2.74
N ASP A 85 -7.71 -7.33 2.43
CA ASP A 85 -7.78 -6.62 1.14
C ASP A 85 -6.80 -7.18 0.08
N GLY A 86 -6.02 -8.20 0.44
CA GLY A 86 -4.98 -8.79 -0.40
C GLY A 86 -3.72 -7.94 -0.59
N ARG A 87 -3.60 -6.79 0.08
CA ARG A 87 -2.45 -5.87 -0.08
C ARG A 87 -1.41 -6.10 1.02
N LEU A 88 -0.15 -5.87 0.66
CA LEU A 88 1.00 -5.85 1.55
C LEU A 88 1.52 -4.41 1.66
N GLN A 89 1.75 -3.97 2.90
CA GLN A 89 2.35 -2.67 3.18
C GLN A 89 3.85 -2.83 3.48
N VAL A 90 4.68 -2.11 2.73
CA VAL A 90 6.15 -2.05 2.92
C VAL A 90 6.56 -0.59 2.93
N SER A 91 7.11 -0.11 4.05
CA SER A 91 7.63 1.25 4.22
C SER A 91 6.67 2.34 3.71
N HIS A 92 5.43 2.36 4.26
CA HIS A 92 4.34 3.29 3.90
C HIS A 92 3.73 3.12 2.50
N ARG A 93 4.20 2.17 1.69
CA ARG A 93 3.63 1.88 0.37
C ARG A 93 2.81 0.60 0.41
N LYS A 94 1.63 0.61 -0.22
CA LYS A 94 0.74 -0.55 -0.31
C LYS A 94 0.75 -1.09 -1.74
N GLY A 95 0.91 -2.40 -1.89
CA GLY A 95 0.88 -3.07 -3.20
C GLY A 95 0.45 -4.52 -3.06
N LEU A 96 0.23 -5.20 -4.17
CA LEU A 96 -0.09 -6.63 -4.16
C LEU A 96 1.20 -7.44 -4.00
N PRO A 97 1.26 -8.44 -3.11
CA PRO A 97 2.51 -9.10 -2.75
C PRO A 97 3.18 -9.80 -3.94
N HIS A 98 2.42 -10.51 -4.77
CA HIS A 98 2.95 -11.15 -5.97
C HIS A 98 3.51 -10.14 -6.99
N VAL A 99 2.86 -8.98 -7.15
CA VAL A 99 3.35 -7.89 -8.03
C VAL A 99 4.65 -7.30 -7.48
N ILE A 100 4.71 -7.01 -6.17
CA ILE A 100 5.91 -6.46 -5.50
C ILE A 100 7.12 -7.36 -5.77
N TYR A 101 7.00 -8.66 -5.50
CA TYR A 101 8.13 -9.58 -5.61
C TYR A 101 8.46 -9.98 -7.05
N CYS A 102 7.48 -10.01 -7.97
CA CYS A 102 7.76 -10.13 -9.40
C CYS A 102 8.52 -8.91 -9.93
N ARG A 103 8.19 -7.70 -9.47
CA ARG A 103 8.89 -6.48 -9.85
C ARG A 103 10.33 -6.50 -9.36
N VAL A 104 10.56 -6.93 -8.12
CA VAL A 104 11.92 -7.02 -7.54
C VAL A 104 12.82 -8.00 -8.30
N TRP A 105 12.35 -9.19 -8.67
CA TRP A 105 13.23 -10.25 -9.20
C TRP A 105 13.12 -10.55 -10.70
N ARG A 106 12.15 -9.97 -11.42
CA ARG A 106 11.96 -10.30 -12.84
C ARG A 106 11.69 -9.10 -13.73
N TRP A 107 10.72 -8.27 -13.39
CA TRP A 107 10.22 -7.22 -14.29
C TRP A 107 10.14 -5.88 -13.57
N PRO A 108 11.23 -5.09 -13.49
CA PRO A 108 11.25 -3.82 -12.77
C PRO A 108 10.21 -2.81 -13.32
N ASP A 109 9.88 -2.93 -14.59
CA ASP A 109 8.91 -2.12 -15.33
C ASP A 109 7.45 -2.62 -15.21
N LEU A 110 7.18 -3.72 -14.49
CA LEU A 110 5.84 -4.27 -14.31
C LEU A 110 4.91 -3.24 -13.67
N GLN A 111 3.84 -2.80 -14.34
CA GLN A 111 3.00 -1.70 -13.84
C GLN A 111 1.87 -2.19 -12.94
N SER A 112 1.21 -3.29 -13.32
CA SER A 112 0.02 -3.76 -12.60
C SER A 112 -0.11 -5.29 -12.55
N HIS A 113 -1.05 -5.77 -11.76
CA HIS A 113 -1.38 -7.20 -11.69
C HIS A 113 -2.04 -7.74 -12.97
N HIS A 114 -2.60 -6.88 -13.83
CA HIS A 114 -3.22 -7.32 -15.10
C HIS A 114 -2.19 -7.87 -16.08
N GLU A 115 -0.92 -7.46 -15.93
CA GLU A 115 0.21 -8.00 -16.69
C GLU A 115 0.72 -9.34 -16.15
N LEU A 116 0.13 -9.90 -15.08
CA LEU A 116 0.53 -11.19 -14.52
C LEU A 116 -0.59 -12.22 -14.63
N LYS A 117 -0.27 -13.38 -15.20
CA LYS A 117 -1.10 -14.59 -15.10
C LYS A 117 -0.37 -15.69 -14.32
N PRO A 118 -1.02 -16.40 -13.41
CA PRO A 118 -0.42 -17.56 -12.77
C PRO A 118 -0.16 -18.69 -13.78
N LEU A 119 0.83 -19.53 -13.50
CA LEU A 119 1.03 -20.80 -14.18
C LEU A 119 0.15 -21.89 -13.55
N GLU A 120 -0.17 -22.92 -14.31
CA GLU A 120 -1.00 -24.06 -13.88
C GLU A 120 -0.41 -24.80 -12.66
N GLN A 121 0.92 -24.84 -12.55
CA GLN A 121 1.60 -25.48 -11.41
C GLN A 121 1.49 -24.68 -10.09
N CYS A 122 0.98 -23.45 -10.12
CA CYS A 122 0.84 -22.63 -8.93
C CYS A 122 -0.42 -23.06 -8.14
N GLN A 123 -0.21 -23.62 -6.95
CA GLN A 123 -1.28 -24.08 -6.07
C GLN A 123 -1.98 -22.92 -5.31
N TYR A 124 -1.26 -21.81 -5.09
CA TYR A 124 -1.73 -20.67 -4.29
C TYR A 124 -1.66 -19.35 -5.08
N PRO A 125 -2.21 -19.26 -6.31
CA PRO A 125 -2.15 -18.03 -7.07
C PRO A 125 -2.99 -16.93 -6.42
N PHE A 126 -2.63 -15.67 -6.62
CA PHE A 126 -3.38 -14.55 -6.03
C PHE A 126 -4.88 -14.56 -6.40
N SER A 127 -5.23 -15.01 -7.61
CA SER A 127 -6.59 -15.13 -8.10
C SER A 127 -7.44 -16.17 -7.36
N ALA A 128 -6.82 -17.18 -6.73
CA ALA A 128 -7.55 -18.25 -6.02
C ALA A 128 -8.19 -17.78 -4.70
N LYS A 129 -7.88 -16.55 -4.26
CA LYS A 129 -8.47 -15.91 -3.06
C LYS A 129 -8.36 -16.74 -1.77
N GLN A 130 -7.37 -17.63 -1.66
CA GLN A 130 -7.14 -18.47 -0.48
C GLN A 130 -6.55 -17.67 0.71
N LYS A 131 -6.41 -18.33 1.87
CA LYS A 131 -5.77 -17.75 3.08
C LYS A 131 -4.30 -17.40 2.86
N GLU A 132 -3.67 -18.03 1.89
CA GLU A 132 -2.28 -17.83 1.51
C GLU A 132 -2.15 -17.37 0.07
N VAL A 133 -1.06 -16.66 -0.23
CA VAL A 133 -0.73 -16.21 -1.58
C VAL A 133 0.71 -16.58 -1.91
N CYS A 134 0.92 -17.20 -3.07
CA CYS A 134 2.22 -17.49 -3.63
C CYS A 134 2.89 -16.20 -4.13
N ILE A 135 4.13 -15.99 -3.72
CA ILE A 135 4.98 -14.87 -4.14
C ILE A 135 6.17 -15.30 -4.99
N ASN A 136 6.29 -16.60 -5.30
CA ASN A 136 7.34 -17.11 -6.18
C ASN A 136 7.17 -16.46 -7.56
N PRO A 137 8.14 -15.65 -8.04
CA PRO A 137 7.97 -14.89 -9.26
C PRO A 137 7.93 -15.80 -10.50
N TYR A 138 8.46 -17.02 -10.44
CA TYR A 138 8.39 -18.01 -11.52
C TYR A 138 7.10 -18.81 -11.57
N HIS A 139 6.17 -18.56 -10.63
CA HIS A 139 4.80 -19.10 -10.70
C HIS A 139 3.84 -18.19 -11.44
N TYR A 140 4.35 -17.07 -11.98
CA TYR A 140 3.61 -16.12 -12.80
C TYR A 140 4.31 -15.94 -14.15
N LYS A 141 3.54 -15.73 -15.21
CA LYS A 141 4.01 -15.29 -16.51
C LYS A 141 3.53 -13.87 -16.76
N ARG A 142 4.37 -13.07 -17.40
CA ARG A 142 3.98 -11.75 -17.87
C ARG A 142 3.10 -11.91 -19.10
N VAL A 143 2.05 -11.12 -19.17
CA VAL A 143 1.14 -11.02 -20.31
C VAL A 143 0.97 -9.54 -20.64
N GLU A 144 0.55 -9.28 -21.87
CA GLU A 144 0.15 -7.93 -22.25
C GLU A 144 -1.11 -7.53 -21.47
N SER A 145 -1.11 -6.32 -20.91
CA SER A 145 -2.32 -5.77 -20.29
C SER A 145 -3.35 -5.58 -21.40
N PRO A 146 -4.61 -6.02 -21.21
CA PRO A 146 -5.65 -5.78 -22.21
C PRO A 146 -5.73 -4.28 -22.48
N VAL A 147 -5.65 -3.90 -23.77
CA VAL A 147 -5.91 -2.53 -24.18
C VAL A 147 -7.37 -2.22 -23.90
N LEU A 148 -7.62 -1.22 -23.05
CA LEU A 148 -8.98 -0.76 -22.86
C LEU A 148 -9.42 -0.07 -24.16
N PRO A 149 -10.63 -0.37 -24.67
CA PRO A 149 -11.16 0.34 -25.82
C PRO A 149 -11.20 1.85 -25.51
N PRO A 150 -11.02 2.73 -26.52
CA PRO A 150 -11.07 4.16 -26.31
C PRO A 150 -12.38 4.55 -25.62
N VAL A 151 -12.28 5.22 -24.46
CA VAL A 151 -13.45 5.80 -23.81
C VAL A 151 -13.91 6.97 -24.68
N LEU A 152 -14.92 6.74 -25.52
CA LEU A 152 -15.64 7.79 -26.21
C LEU A 152 -16.45 8.55 -25.16
N VAL A 153 -15.84 9.56 -24.54
CA VAL A 153 -16.59 10.58 -23.81
C VAL A 153 -17.36 11.41 -24.85
N PRO A 154 -18.71 11.46 -24.80
CA PRO A 154 -19.45 12.41 -25.61
C PRO A 154 -18.96 13.82 -25.28
N ARG A 155 -18.25 14.46 -26.22
CA ARG A 155 -17.75 15.84 -26.07
C ARG A 155 -18.81 16.89 -26.33
N HIS A 156 -20.01 16.48 -26.73
CA HIS A 156 -21.14 17.36 -26.90
C HIS A 156 -22.33 16.77 -26.14
N SER A 157 -22.85 17.54 -25.18
CA SER A 157 -24.26 17.46 -24.83
C SER A 157 -25.04 17.74 -26.11
N GLU A 158 -25.52 16.69 -26.79
CA GLU A 158 -26.57 16.85 -27.80
C GLU A 158 -27.81 17.34 -27.07
N PHE A 159 -27.91 18.65 -26.88
CA PHE A 159 -29.21 19.26 -26.74
C PHE A 159 -29.93 18.95 -28.06
N ALA A 160 -31.02 18.17 -27.97
CA ALA A 160 -31.81 17.77 -29.13
C ALA A 160 -32.11 19.02 -29.99
N PRO A 161 -31.88 18.98 -31.31
CA PRO A 161 -32.19 20.08 -32.21
C PRO A 161 -33.72 20.19 -32.30
N GLY A 162 -34.32 20.96 -31.39
CA GLY A 162 -35.77 21.09 -31.25
C GLY A 162 -36.22 21.86 -30.01
N HIS A 163 -35.39 22.01 -28.98
CA HIS A 163 -35.71 22.86 -27.83
C HIS A 163 -35.07 24.25 -27.98
N SER A 164 -35.43 24.95 -29.05
CA SER A 164 -35.30 26.41 -29.08
C SER A 164 -36.29 27.00 -28.08
N LEU A 165 -35.75 27.72 -27.09
CA LEU A 165 -36.43 28.73 -26.28
C LEU A 165 -37.51 28.19 -25.32
N LEU A 166 -37.09 27.69 -24.16
CA LEU A 166 -37.82 28.11 -22.96
C LEU A 166 -37.35 29.54 -22.64
N PRO A 167 -38.26 30.51 -22.45
CA PRO A 167 -37.87 31.81 -21.94
C PRO A 167 -37.08 31.59 -20.66
N PHE A 168 -35.80 31.98 -20.70
CA PHE A 168 -34.98 32.08 -19.52
C PHE A 168 -35.64 33.16 -18.64
N GLN A 169 -36.56 32.76 -17.76
CA GLN A 169 -36.75 33.52 -16.54
C GLN A 169 -35.37 33.52 -15.89
N GLN A 170 -34.70 34.67 -15.94
CA GLN A 170 -33.52 34.96 -15.15
C GLN A 170 -33.93 34.82 -13.68
N LEU A 171 -33.98 33.59 -13.17
CA LEU A 171 -33.80 33.36 -11.76
C LEU A 171 -32.37 33.79 -11.50
N ALA A 172 -32.23 34.85 -10.72
CA ALA A 172 -30.93 35.38 -10.32
C ALA A 172 -30.05 34.22 -9.84
N GLU A 173 -28.89 34.10 -10.47
CA GLU A 173 -27.88 33.11 -10.13
C GLU A 173 -27.61 33.21 -8.62
N PRO A 174 -27.78 32.14 -7.81
CA PRO A 174 -27.31 32.19 -6.44
C PRO A 174 -25.81 32.45 -6.50
N THR A 175 -25.39 33.55 -5.88
CA THR A 175 -24.01 34.05 -5.91
C THR A 175 -23.07 32.90 -5.56
N MET A 176 -22.21 32.50 -6.51
CA MET A 176 -21.17 31.50 -6.26
C MET A 176 -20.39 31.92 -5.00
N PRO A 177 -20.32 31.07 -3.96
CA PRO A 177 -19.59 31.43 -2.76
C PRO A 177 -18.13 31.67 -3.15
N HIS A 178 -17.60 32.82 -2.73
CA HIS A 178 -16.24 33.20 -3.05
C HIS A 178 -15.28 32.14 -2.51
N ASN A 179 -14.32 31.75 -3.35
CA ASN A 179 -13.22 30.90 -2.92
C ASN A 179 -12.51 31.57 -1.74
N VAL A 180 -12.31 30.82 -0.66
CA VAL A 180 -11.65 31.35 0.53
C VAL A 180 -10.18 31.59 0.19
N SER A 181 -9.80 32.85 0.02
CA SER A 181 -8.40 33.25 -0.15
C SER A 181 -7.66 33.13 1.18
N TYR A 182 -6.64 32.26 1.21
CA TYR A 182 -5.75 32.13 2.37
C TYR A 182 -4.78 33.32 2.41
N SER A 183 -4.98 34.22 3.36
CA SER A 183 -3.95 35.14 3.82
C SER A 183 -3.17 34.48 4.97
N SER A 184 -1.87 34.77 5.07
CA SER A 184 -0.90 34.16 6.00
C SER A 184 -1.20 34.31 7.51
N ASN A 185 -2.35 34.87 7.90
CA ASN A 185 -2.74 35.14 9.28
C ASN A 185 -4.09 34.54 9.74
N GLY A 186 -4.69 33.59 8.98
CA GLY A 186 -5.86 32.82 9.43
C GLY A 186 -7.25 33.45 9.14
N PHE A 187 -8.31 32.65 9.32
CA PHE A 187 -9.69 32.90 8.85
C PHE A 187 -10.27 34.26 9.27
N ASN A 188 -10.69 35.08 8.28
CA ASN A 188 -11.41 36.33 8.51
C ASN A 188 -12.92 36.13 8.26
N ASN A 189 -13.71 36.01 9.32
CA ASN A 189 -15.17 36.02 9.24
C ASN A 189 -15.66 37.48 9.16
N GLN A 190 -15.87 38.00 7.95
CA GLN A 190 -16.69 39.19 7.77
C GLN A 190 -18.17 38.78 7.81
N ALA A 191 -18.83 39.15 8.91
CA ALA A 191 -20.27 39.13 9.05
C ALA A 191 -20.92 40.19 8.15
N SER A 192 -22.08 39.87 7.57
CA SER A 192 -23.02 40.84 6.99
C SER A 192 -24.46 40.30 7.05
N PRO A 193 -25.48 41.19 7.02
CA PRO A 193 -26.59 41.17 7.98
C PRO A 193 -27.84 40.39 7.53
N GLY A 194 -28.71 40.12 8.50
CA GLY A 194 -29.77 39.11 8.43
C GLY A 194 -31.05 39.45 7.66
N MET A 195 -31.88 38.41 7.56
CA MET A 195 -33.30 38.49 7.22
C MET A 195 -34.08 37.45 8.07
N ASN A 196 -35.16 37.90 8.70
CA ASN A 196 -36.07 37.12 9.56
C ASN A 196 -36.96 36.16 8.76
N SER A 197 -37.28 34.99 9.34
CA SER A 197 -38.64 34.38 9.32
C SER A 197 -38.75 33.16 10.28
N PRO A 198 -39.97 32.80 10.71
CA PRO A 198 -40.23 32.27 12.06
C PRO A 198 -40.42 30.75 12.13
N GLY A 199 -40.17 30.15 13.30
CA GLY A 199 -40.52 28.75 13.57
C GLY A 199 -39.89 28.13 14.82
N SER A 200 -40.55 28.35 15.96
CA SER A 200 -40.73 27.44 17.11
C SER A 200 -39.56 26.61 17.69
N ALA A 201 -39.12 27.06 18.87
CA ALA A 201 -38.87 26.34 20.14
C ALA A 201 -38.16 24.96 20.13
N THR A 202 -37.03 24.84 20.84
CA THR A 202 -36.97 24.52 22.28
C THR A 202 -35.52 24.54 22.79
N SER A 203 -35.38 24.89 24.07
CA SER A 203 -34.18 25.28 24.81
C SER A 203 -33.38 24.12 25.38
N ALA A 204 -32.05 24.28 25.49
CA ALA A 204 -31.29 24.17 26.76
C ALA A 204 -29.75 24.21 26.54
N THR A 205 -29.09 25.15 27.24
CA THR A 205 -27.74 25.10 27.89
C THR A 205 -26.62 24.26 27.25
N GLY A 206 -25.40 24.71 27.01
CA GLY A 206 -24.60 25.78 27.58
C GLY A 206 -23.13 25.32 27.64
N THR A 207 -22.21 26.24 27.35
CA THR A 207 -20.77 26.27 27.72
C THR A 207 -19.71 25.39 27.01
N ASN A 208 -18.77 26.12 26.41
CA ASN A 208 -17.30 26.00 26.45
C ASN A 208 -16.54 25.08 25.47
N SER A 209 -15.77 25.76 24.61
CA SER A 209 -14.38 25.50 24.15
C SER A 209 -13.71 24.19 24.54
N MET A 210 -13.13 23.48 23.57
CA MET A 210 -11.68 23.47 23.28
C MET A 210 -11.34 22.45 22.16
N ASN A 211 -10.23 22.74 21.49
CA ASN A 211 -9.60 22.10 20.33
C ASN A 211 -9.36 20.57 20.45
N PRO A 212 -9.12 19.85 19.32
CA PRO A 212 -8.94 18.40 19.33
C PRO A 212 -7.47 18.01 19.59
N THR A 213 -7.23 17.23 20.63
CA THR A 213 -5.98 16.48 20.86
C THR A 213 -6.28 14.99 20.81
N SER A 214 -5.49 14.28 19.99
CA SER A 214 -5.46 12.81 19.87
C SER A 214 -5.24 12.12 21.22
N PRO A 215 -5.56 10.81 21.32
CA PRO A 215 -4.75 9.97 22.20
C PRO A 215 -4.31 8.65 21.54
N MET A 216 -3.01 8.40 21.67
CA MET A 216 -2.41 7.08 21.72
C MET A 216 -2.47 6.59 23.17
N SER A 217 -2.87 5.32 23.35
CA SER A 217 -2.56 4.36 24.44
C SER A 217 -2.43 4.83 25.89
N SER A 218 -3.22 4.24 26.80
CA SER A 218 -2.69 3.33 27.84
C SER A 218 -3.77 2.72 28.76
N VAL A 219 -3.37 1.56 29.28
CA VAL A 219 -3.91 0.63 30.26
C VAL A 219 -4.64 1.23 31.49
N ILE A 220 -5.64 0.51 32.03
CA ILE A 220 -5.69 -0.02 33.42
C ILE A 220 -6.97 -0.85 33.64
N SER A 221 -6.76 -1.91 34.42
CA SER A 221 -7.60 -2.99 34.95
C SER A 221 -8.91 -2.58 35.65
N VAL A 222 -9.90 -3.49 35.71
CA VAL A 222 -10.42 -4.11 36.96
C VAL A 222 -11.42 -5.27 36.72
N ALA A 223 -11.13 -6.40 37.40
CA ALA A 223 -11.92 -7.42 38.11
C ALA A 223 -13.25 -8.03 37.59
N SER A 224 -13.28 -9.38 37.64
CA SER A 224 -14.42 -10.32 37.56
C SER A 224 -15.37 -10.30 38.78
N PRO A 225 -16.53 -10.99 38.71
CA PRO A 225 -16.66 -12.37 39.24
C PRO A 225 -17.42 -13.27 38.24
N GLY A 226 -17.42 -14.60 38.28
CA GLY A 226 -17.15 -15.53 39.35
C GLY A 226 -16.99 -16.97 38.83
N SER A 227 -16.68 -17.84 39.79
CA SER A 227 -16.08 -19.17 39.73
C SER A 227 -17.06 -20.30 39.39
N THR A 228 -16.57 -21.38 38.77
CA THR A 228 -16.82 -22.81 39.15
C THR A 228 -16.04 -23.74 38.21
N THR A 229 -14.84 -24.18 38.63
CA THR A 229 -14.50 -25.57 39.04
C THR A 229 -14.59 -26.63 37.93
N SER A 230 -13.42 -26.98 37.37
CA SER A 230 -13.14 -28.31 36.80
C SER A 230 -13.13 -29.36 37.94
N PRO A 231 -13.27 -30.67 37.62
CA PRO A 231 -12.08 -31.47 37.34
C PRO A 231 -12.25 -32.52 36.21
N ASN A 232 -11.19 -32.65 35.40
CA ASN A 232 -10.76 -33.92 34.79
C ASN A 232 -10.04 -34.72 35.92
N PRO A 233 -9.89 -36.07 35.94
CA PRO A 233 -9.63 -36.97 34.80
C PRO A 233 -10.24 -38.39 34.86
N GLN A 234 -10.25 -39.12 33.74
CA GLN A 234 -9.78 -40.52 33.61
C GLN A 234 -10.25 -41.21 32.32
N SER A 235 -9.29 -41.70 31.53
CA SER A 235 -9.41 -43.00 30.85
C SER A 235 -8.89 -44.08 31.82
N PRO A 236 -9.46 -45.30 31.78
CA PRO A 236 -8.77 -46.37 31.07
C PRO A 236 -9.72 -47.32 30.32
N TYR A 237 -9.37 -47.69 29.10
CA TYR A 237 -9.48 -49.03 28.49
C TYR A 237 -8.68 -49.03 27.18
#